data_AF-A0A5E6WJD6-F1
#
_entry.id   AF-A0A5E6WJD6-F1
#
_cell.length_a   1.000
_cell.length_b   1.000
_cell.length_c   1.000
_cell.angle_alpha   90.00
_cell.angle_beta   90.00
_cell.angle_gamma   90.00
#
_symmetry.space_group_name_H-M   'P 1'
#
loop_
_entity.id
_entity.type
_entity.pdbx_description
1 polymer ?
#
loop_
_entity_poly.entity_id
_entity_poly.type
_entity_poly.pdbx_seq_one_letter_code
_entity_poly.pdbx_strand_id
1 'polypeptide(L)'
;MGQPLNSCCHPQVPELRVGLSIGLARHQFLYKDALDWLDDADKALYTAKHKGLNTISVTLSRTATDNANPQKVIQNYKQLLSCISL
;
A
#
# COMPACT_ATOMS: atom_id res chain seq x y z
N MET A 1 -7.90 0.21 23.11
CA MET A 1 -8.57 1.52 22.96
C MET A 1 -8.01 2.18 21.70
N GLY A 2 -8.63 1.94 20.54
CA GLY A 2 -8.27 2.64 19.30
C GLY A 2 -9.35 3.67 19.02
N GLN A 3 -8.99 4.95 18.96
CA GLN A 3 -9.96 5.98 18.56
C GLN A 3 -10.33 5.76 17.09
N PRO A 4 -11.62 5.85 16.71
CA PRO A 4 -12.00 5.83 15.32
C PRO A 4 -11.36 7.05 14.63
N LEU A 5 -10.90 6.87 13.40
CA LEU A 5 -10.37 7.93 12.55
C LEU A 5 -11.50 8.87 12.08
N ASN A 6 -12.31 9.38 13.01
CA ASN A 6 -13.48 10.22 12.74
C ASN A 6 -13.13 11.72 12.75
N SER A 7 -11.87 12.09 12.94
CA SER A 7 -11.40 13.47 13.06
C SER A 7 -11.15 14.18 11.71
N CYS A 8 -11.41 13.53 10.58
CA CYS A 8 -11.32 14.19 9.26
C CYS A 8 -12.62 14.89 8.81
N CYS A 9 -13.66 14.92 9.64
CA CYS A 9 -14.89 15.63 9.32
C CYS A 9 -14.64 17.15 9.35
N HIS A 10 -14.57 17.77 8.17
CA HIS A 10 -14.42 19.20 8.05
C HIS A 10 -15.66 19.90 8.65
N PRO A 11 -15.52 20.78 9.66
CA PRO A 11 -16.65 21.30 10.44
C PRO A 11 -17.66 22.12 9.60
N GLN A 12 -17.25 22.61 8.44
CA GLN A 12 -18.13 23.36 7.52
C GLN A 12 -18.82 22.48 6.47
N VAL A 13 -18.49 21.17 6.37
CA VAL A 13 -19.08 20.25 5.39
C VAL A 13 -19.41 18.92 6.08
N PRO A 14 -20.53 18.85 6.82
CA PRO A 14 -20.92 17.69 7.62
C PRO A 14 -21.14 16.41 6.79
N GLU A 15 -21.40 16.55 5.49
CA GLU A 15 -21.61 15.44 4.56
C GLU A 15 -20.30 14.85 4.02
N LEU A 16 -19.15 15.51 4.26
CA LEU A 16 -17.85 15.05 3.79
C LEU A 16 -17.42 13.79 4.55
N ARG A 17 -17.36 12.67 3.85
CA ARG A 17 -16.84 11.40 4.36
C ARG A 17 -15.42 11.20 3.85
N VAL A 18 -14.45 11.15 4.75
CA VAL A 18 -13.05 10.85 4.42
C VAL A 18 -12.77 9.38 4.71
N GLY A 19 -12.14 8.69 3.76
CA GLY A 19 -11.65 7.33 3.91
C GLY A 19 -10.13 7.29 3.88
N LEU A 20 -9.53 6.33 4.60
CA LEU A 20 -8.08 6.16 4.67
C LEU A 20 -7.69 4.74 4.24
N SER A 21 -6.88 4.63 3.19
CA SER A 21 -6.20 3.37 2.85
C SER A 21 -4.78 3.37 3.42
N ILE A 22 -4.35 2.24 3.99
CA ILE A 22 -3.03 2.10 4.62
C ILE A 22 -2.30 0.89 4.02
N GLY A 23 -1.05 1.10 3.60
CA GLY A 23 -0.13 0.02 3.24
C GLY A 23 0.87 -0.21 4.35
N LEU A 24 1.04 -1.47 4.75
CA LEU A 24 2.02 -1.87 5.76
C LEU A 24 2.98 -2.88 5.15
N ALA A 25 4.26 -2.75 5.48
CA ALA A 25 5.25 -3.79 5.24
C ALA A 25 5.98 -4.12 6.52
N ARG A 26 6.22 -5.41 6.76
CA ARG A 26 7.09 -5.84 7.85
C ARG A 26 8.55 -5.57 7.46
N HIS A 27 9.36 -5.07 8.39
CA HIS A 27 10.80 -4.95 8.19
C HIS A 27 11.43 -6.35 8.01
N GLN A 28 12.38 -6.50 7.08
CA GLN A 28 13.02 -7.77 6.75
C GLN A 28 14.53 -7.57 6.57
N PHE A 29 15.33 -8.53 7.06
CA PHE A 29 16.79 -8.52 6.86
C PHE A 29 17.23 -8.62 5.39
N LEU A 30 16.31 -9.00 4.50
CA LEU A 30 16.54 -9.12 3.05
C LEU A 30 16.49 -7.77 2.31
N TYR A 31 16.03 -6.70 2.96
CA TYR A 31 16.04 -5.38 2.36
C TYR A 31 17.46 -4.83 2.32
N LYS A 32 17.87 -4.32 1.15
CA LYS A 32 19.20 -3.73 0.98
C LYS A 32 19.31 -2.41 1.73
N ASP A 33 18.21 -1.67 1.77
CA ASP A 33 18.08 -0.37 2.42
C ASP A 33 16.62 -0.08 2.80
N ALA A 34 16.37 1.12 3.33
CA ALA A 34 15.03 1.55 3.71
C ALA A 34 14.08 1.77 2.50
N LEU A 35 14.61 2.01 1.29
CA LEU A 35 13.78 2.20 0.10
C LEU A 35 13.10 0.89 -0.30
N ASP A 36 13.81 -0.24 -0.18
CA ASP A 36 13.22 -1.57 -0.38
C ASP A 36 12.05 -1.85 0.57
N TRP A 37 12.13 -1.38 1.83
CA TRP A 37 11.05 -1.53 2.80
C TRP A 37 9.85 -0.62 2.48
N LEU A 38 10.12 0.62 2.06
CA LEU A 38 9.08 1.58 1.67
C LEU A 38 8.36 1.15 0.38
N ASP A 39 9.09 0.57 -0.58
CA ASP A 39 8.52 0.02 -1.81
C ASP A 39 7.50 -1.10 -1.53
N ASP A 40 7.79 -2.01 -0.59
CA ASP A 40 6.83 -3.06 -0.21
C ASP A 40 5.61 -2.50 0.56
N ALA A 41 5.78 -1.40 1.31
CA ALA A 41 4.67 -0.71 1.98
C ALA A 41 3.80 0.06 0.97
N ASP A 42 4.41 0.70 -0.03
CA ASP A 42 3.71 1.40 -1.09
C ASP A 42 2.89 0.45 -1.98
N LYS A 43 3.44 -0.72 -2.32
CA LYS A 43 2.70 -1.80 -3.01
C LYS A 43 1.48 -2.29 -2.22
N ALA A 44 1.61 -2.41 -0.90
CA ALA A 44 0.48 -2.71 -0.03
C ALA A 44 -0.55 -1.55 -0.06
N LEU A 45 -0.10 -0.30 0.02
CA LEU A 45 -0.98 0.87 -0.02
C LEU A 45 -1.75 0.94 -1.34
N TYR A 46 -1.08 0.65 -2.45
CA TYR A 46 -1.69 0.55 -3.76
C TYR A 46 -2.80 -0.50 -3.78
N THR A 47 -2.51 -1.71 -3.27
CA THR A 47 -3.51 -2.77 -3.13
C THR A 47 -4.72 -2.31 -2.29
N ALA A 48 -4.47 -1.61 -1.19
CA ALA A 48 -5.50 -1.05 -0.32
C ALA A 48 -6.34 0.07 -1.00
N LYS A 49 -5.76 0.80 -1.96
CA LYS A 49 -6.50 1.80 -2.76
C LYS A 49 -7.40 1.13 -3.80
N HIS A 50 -6.92 0.08 -4.46
CA HIS A 50 -7.64 -0.53 -5.59
C HIS A 50 -8.57 -1.71 -5.23
N LYS A 51 -8.56 -2.20 -3.98
CA LYS A 51 -9.47 -3.28 -3.52
C LYS A 51 -10.81 -2.81 -2.92
N GLY A 52 -11.12 -1.52 -2.97
CA GLY A 52 -12.39 -0.97 -2.45
C GLY A 52 -12.26 0.26 -1.55
N LEU A 53 -11.05 0.86 -1.47
CA LEU A 53 -10.72 2.02 -0.62
C LEU A 53 -10.96 1.75 0.88
N ASN A 54 -10.52 2.67 1.75
CA ASN A 54 -10.71 2.61 3.20
C ASN A 54 -10.31 1.25 3.85
N THR A 55 -9.23 0.65 3.35
CA THR A 55 -8.80 -0.71 3.73
C THR A 55 -7.31 -0.68 4.13
N ILE A 56 -6.90 -1.68 4.92
CA ILE A 56 -5.49 -1.92 5.25
C ILE A 56 -5.00 -3.12 4.45
N SER A 57 -3.84 -2.99 3.81
CA SER A 57 -3.16 -4.12 3.18
C SER A 57 -1.77 -4.29 3.77
N VAL A 58 -1.28 -5.54 3.80
CA VAL A 58 -0.03 -5.90 4.46
C VAL A 58 0.82 -6.76 3.53
N THR A 59 2.06 -6.33 3.28
CA THR A 59 3.10 -7.15 2.66
C THR A 59 3.89 -7.86 3.75
N LEU A 60 3.77 -9.19 3.81
CA LEU A 60 4.31 -9.99 4.92
C LEU A 60 5.73 -10.49 4.70
N SER A 61 6.13 -10.74 3.45
CA SER A 61 7.45 -11.28 3.13
C SER A 61 7.88 -10.95 1.70
N ARG A 62 9.15 -10.59 1.55
CA ARG A 62 9.89 -10.51 0.30
C ARG A 62 10.64 -11.83 0.21
N THR A 63 10.25 -12.69 -0.71
CA THR A 63 10.98 -13.95 -0.89
C THR A 63 12.28 -13.66 -1.64
N ALA A 64 13.37 -14.37 -1.32
CA ALA A 64 14.65 -14.19 -2.01
C ALA A 64 14.54 -14.35 -3.55
N THR A 65 13.48 -14.99 -4.02
CA THR A 65 13.15 -15.20 -5.43
C THR A 65 12.36 -14.07 -6.08
N ASP A 66 11.78 -13.12 -5.33
CA ASP A 66 11.04 -11.97 -5.90
C ASP A 66 11.96 -11.06 -6.72
N ASN A 67 13.23 -10.94 -6.32
CA ASN A 67 14.26 -10.17 -7.02
C ASN A 67 15.02 -11.00 -8.08
N ALA A 68 14.88 -12.33 -8.05
CA ALA A 68 15.55 -13.25 -8.98
C ALA A 68 14.74 -13.48 -10.27
N ASN A 69 13.45 -13.13 -10.28
CA ASN A 69 12.61 -13.23 -11.47
C ASN A 69 12.25 -11.82 -12.01
N PRO A 70 13.04 -11.28 -12.95
CA PRO A 70 12.77 -9.96 -13.53
C PRO A 70 11.37 -9.84 -14.15
N GLN A 71 10.77 -10.94 -14.61
CA GLN A 71 9.42 -10.94 -15.17
C GLN A 71 8.35 -10.61 -14.13
N LYS A 72 8.52 -11.07 -12.88
CA LYS A 72 7.55 -10.82 -11.80
C LYS A 72 7.59 -9.37 -11.34
N VAL A 73 8.80 -8.80 -11.30
CA VAL A 73 9.02 -7.37 -11.02
C VAL A 73 8.36 -6.50 -12.09
N ILE A 74 8.63 -6.79 -13.37
CA ILE A 74 8.00 -6.08 -14.50
C ILE A 74 6.48 -6.22 -14.47
N GLN A 75 5.95 -7.40 -14.15
CA GLN A 75 4.50 -7.61 -14.06
C GLN A 75 3.86 -6.79 -12.92
N ASN A 76 4.52 -6.71 -11.76
CA ASN A 76 4.07 -5.85 -10.67
C ASN A 76 4.04 -4.37 -11.10
N TYR A 77 5.08 -3.88 -11.78
CA TYR A 77 5.09 -2.52 -12.31
C TYR A 77 4.02 -2.29 -13.39
N LYS A 78 3.78 -3.25 -14.29
CA LYS A 78 2.69 -3.15 -15.27
C LYS A 78 1.32 -3.11 -14.60
N GLN A 79 1.10 -3.91 -13.56
CA GLN A 79 -0.13 -3.88 -12.78
C GLN A 79 -0.30 -2.56 -12.02
N LEU A 80 0.79 -1.96 -11.56
CA LEU A 80 0.81 -0.64 -10.92
C LEU A 80 0.50 0.49 -11.92
N LEU A 81 1.12 0.46 -13.10
CA LEU A 81 0.90 1.46 -14.16
C LEU A 81 -0.52 1.36 -14.75
N SER A 82 -1.07 0.15 -14.83
CA SER A 82 -2.41 -0.12 -15.37
C SER A 82 -3.54 0.45 -14.52
N CYS A 83 -3.39 0.65 -13.20
CA CYS A 83 -4.45 1.29 -12.40
C CYS A 83 -4.17 2.77 -12.08
N ILE A 84 -3.03 3.33 -12.53
CA ILE A 84 -2.76 4.78 -12.53
C ILE A 84 -3.27 5.43 -13.82
N SER A 85 -3.24 4.70 -14.93
CA SER A 85 -3.84 5.13 -16.19
C SER A 85 -5.32 4.78 -16.17
N LEU A 86 -6.18 5.73 -15.80
CA LEU A 86 -7.64 5.64 -15.94
C LEU A 86 -8.06 5.48 -17.40
#